data_AF-A0A7J2PVT1-F1
#
_entry.id   AF-A0A7J2PVT1-F1
#
_cell.length_a   1.000
_cell.length_b   1.000
_cell.length_c   1.000
_cell.angle_alpha   90.00
_cell.angle_beta   90.00
_cell.angle_gamma   90.00
#
_symmetry.space_group_name_H-M   'P 1'
#
loop_
_entity.id
_entity.type
_entity.pdbx_description
1 polymer ?
#
loop_
_entity_poly.entity_id
_entity_poly.type
_entity_poly.pdbx_seq_one_letter_code
_entity_poly.pdbx_strand_id
1 'polypeptide(L)'
;MGYDLISLPVTILFILSGSGLFYYAIKLNQKFPLEHNFINSILTFFLWITAGIIYPLFFSAYNPNFRFFQMLSIFFICIFTPGIILLILIYQYKFVVKKHPDIRENRNIETFLTRFEKNSQNSDSRSRKLRTDIHRKALHFFPAGIIIFLWIFAVYIWDDLWQLDLVWGVSGQEFGRFLILTAGYSGIIVFGALDYVRLSFIHEKHNSFHLIPSNVLNILGKSMKYKENFEFIRPTVLALSFVPIIFFPFCIFASAILIATIGDGAA
;
A
#
# COMPACT_ATOMS: atom_id res chain seq x y z
N MET A 1 3.19 25.92 -14.40
CA MET A 1 3.15 24.99 -13.26
C MET A 1 4.47 25.09 -12.53
N GLY A 2 4.50 25.75 -11.37
CA GLY A 2 5.67 25.75 -10.51
C GLY A 2 5.63 24.51 -9.62
N TYR A 3 6.78 23.90 -9.37
CA TYR A 3 6.90 22.81 -8.41
C TYR A 3 6.61 23.35 -7.00
N ASP A 4 5.49 22.97 -6.39
CA ASP A 4 5.11 23.48 -5.08
C ASP A 4 6.00 22.88 -3.99
N LEU A 5 6.81 23.74 -3.37
CA LEU A 5 7.74 23.40 -2.30
C LEU A 5 7.03 22.74 -1.10
N ILE A 6 5.74 23.01 -0.90
CA ILE A 6 4.97 22.40 0.21
C ILE A 6 4.84 20.89 0.03
N SER A 7 4.77 20.41 -1.21
CA SER A 7 4.60 18.99 -1.54
C SER A 7 5.91 18.19 -1.51
N LEU A 8 7.06 18.86 -1.36
CA LEU A 8 8.38 18.22 -1.27
C LEU A 8 8.48 17.06 -0.26
N PRO A 9 7.90 17.15 0.95
CA PRO A 9 8.00 16.07 1.93
C PRO A 9 7.48 14.73 1.40
N VAL A 10 6.40 14.74 0.60
CA VAL A 10 5.86 13.53 -0.01
C VAL A 10 6.82 12.97 -1.06
N THR A 11 7.38 13.84 -1.91
CA THR A 11 8.39 13.43 -2.90
C THR A 11 9.60 12.81 -2.23
N ILE A 12 10.16 13.46 -1.20
CA ILE A 12 11.32 12.96 -0.44
C ILE A 12 11.00 11.62 0.20
N LEU A 13 9.84 11.50 0.87
CA LEU A 13 9.42 10.26 1.52
C LEU A 13 9.33 9.10 0.52
N PHE A 14 8.75 9.33 -0.66
CA PHE A 14 8.59 8.30 -1.69
C PHE A 14 9.93 7.91 -2.33
N ILE A 15 10.83 8.87 -2.55
CA ILE A 15 12.19 8.59 -3.04
C ILE A 15 12.96 7.75 -2.02
N LEU A 16 12.93 8.13 -0.74
CA LEU A 16 13.61 7.40 0.32
C LEU A 16 13.02 5.99 0.51
N SER A 17 11.69 5.86 0.49
CA SER A 17 11.01 4.56 0.59
C SER A 17 11.32 3.66 -0.60
N GLY A 18 11.23 4.20 -1.82
CA GLY A 18 11.61 3.49 -3.03
C GLY A 18 13.06 3.01 -2.99
N SER A 19 13.99 3.88 -2.59
CA SER A 19 15.42 3.54 -2.49
C SER A 19 15.69 2.47 -1.43
N GLY A 20 15.05 2.57 -0.26
CA GLY A 20 15.22 1.57 0.79
C GLY A 20 14.62 0.21 0.40
N LEU A 21 13.45 0.19 -0.27
CA LEU A 21 12.89 -1.06 -0.80
C LEU A 21 13.78 -1.64 -1.91
N PHE A 22 14.34 -0.80 -2.78
CA PHE A 22 15.29 -1.26 -3.79
C PHE A 22 16.54 -1.91 -3.18
N TYR A 23 17.05 -1.36 -2.07
CA TYR A 23 18.11 -2.03 -1.30
C TYR A 23 17.70 -3.42 -0.81
N TYR A 24 16.48 -3.57 -0.30
CA TYR A 24 15.93 -4.89 0.08
C TYR A 24 15.82 -5.83 -1.13
N ALA A 25 15.43 -5.34 -2.31
CA ALA A 25 15.37 -6.14 -3.53
C ALA A 25 16.75 -6.68 -3.94
N ILE A 26 17.80 -5.85 -3.87
CA ILE A 26 19.18 -6.30 -4.16
C ILE A 26 19.58 -7.43 -3.20
N LYS A 27 19.29 -7.26 -1.91
CA LYS A 27 19.59 -8.28 -0.89
C LYS A 27 18.77 -9.55 -1.07
N LEU A 28 17.50 -9.45 -1.44
CA LEU A 28 16.66 -10.60 -1.80
C LEU A 28 17.25 -11.36 -2.98
N ASN A 29 17.61 -10.66 -4.05
CA ASN A 29 18.18 -11.27 -5.24
C ASN A 29 19.50 -12.01 -4.95
N GLN A 30 20.31 -11.48 -4.02
CA GLN A 30 21.53 -12.15 -3.57
C GLN A 30 21.27 -13.43 -2.77
N LYS A 31 20.22 -13.45 -1.92
CA LYS A 31 19.92 -14.58 -1.02
C LYS A 31 19.01 -15.64 -1.67
N PHE A 32 18.13 -15.23 -2.57
CA PHE A 32 17.10 -16.05 -3.22
C PHE A 32 16.99 -15.74 -4.73
N PRO A 33 18.05 -15.99 -5.52
CA PRO A 33 18.08 -15.61 -6.94
C PRO A 33 17.10 -16.40 -7.83
N LEU A 34 16.66 -17.59 -7.40
CA LEU A 34 15.74 -18.44 -8.18
C LEU A 34 14.27 -18.10 -7.91
N GLU A 35 13.97 -17.57 -6.72
CA GLU A 35 12.62 -17.26 -6.27
C GLU A 35 12.25 -15.78 -6.49
N HIS A 36 13.24 -14.88 -6.45
CA HIS A 36 13.00 -13.43 -6.51
C HIS A 36 13.00 -12.90 -7.95
N ASN A 37 11.91 -12.27 -8.37
CA ASN A 37 11.87 -11.54 -9.64
C ASN A 37 12.45 -10.13 -9.50
N PHE A 38 13.76 -9.99 -9.77
CA PHE A 38 14.46 -8.72 -9.65
C PHE A 38 13.97 -7.64 -10.63
N ILE A 39 13.49 -8.02 -11.82
CA ILE A 39 12.96 -7.06 -12.81
C ILE A 39 11.72 -6.35 -12.26
N ASN A 40 10.80 -7.10 -11.64
CA ASN A 40 9.62 -6.52 -11.01
C ASN A 40 10.00 -5.53 -9.89
N SER A 41 11.07 -5.82 -9.15
CA SER A 41 11.60 -4.92 -8.11
C SER A 41 12.17 -3.62 -8.69
N ILE A 42 12.89 -3.68 -9.82
CA ILE A 42 13.37 -2.49 -10.54
C ILE A 42 12.19 -1.62 -11.00
N LEU A 43 11.17 -2.24 -11.61
CA LEU A 43 9.98 -1.52 -12.06
C LEU A 43 9.24 -0.87 -10.88
N THR A 44 9.11 -1.59 -9.76
CA THR A 44 8.51 -1.07 -8.53
C THR A 44 9.28 0.14 -8.01
N PHE A 45 10.61 0.11 -8.03
CA PHE A 45 11.44 1.27 -7.67
C PHE A 45 11.12 2.49 -8.53
N PHE A 46 11.10 2.36 -9.86
CA PHE A 46 10.75 3.48 -10.75
C PHE A 46 9.34 4.01 -10.51
N LEU A 47 8.39 3.13 -10.21
CA LEU A 47 7.03 3.51 -9.86
C LEU A 47 6.97 4.35 -8.57
N TRP A 48 7.75 4.01 -7.53
CA TRP A 48 7.89 4.82 -6.32
C TRP A 48 8.43 6.23 -6.62
N ILE A 49 9.52 6.31 -7.40
CA ILE A 49 10.13 7.60 -7.78
C ILE A 49 9.13 8.44 -8.57
N THR A 50 8.46 7.83 -9.55
CA THR A 50 7.46 8.48 -10.39
C THR A 50 6.31 9.02 -9.56
N ALA A 51 5.77 8.22 -8.64
CA ALA A 51 4.70 8.66 -7.75
C ALA A 51 5.12 9.83 -6.85
N GLY A 52 6.36 9.84 -6.35
CA GLY A 52 6.90 10.96 -5.58
C GLY A 52 7.03 12.25 -6.40
N ILE A 53 7.62 12.17 -7.61
CA ILE A 53 7.85 13.33 -8.48
C ILE A 53 6.55 13.94 -8.98
N ILE A 54 5.55 13.09 -9.25
CA ILE A 54 4.27 13.50 -9.80
C ILE A 54 3.36 14.16 -8.75
N TYR A 55 3.47 13.79 -7.47
CA TYR A 55 2.55 14.25 -6.42
C TYR A 55 2.31 15.78 -6.38
N PRO A 56 3.33 16.65 -6.48
CA PRO A 56 3.15 18.10 -6.50
C PRO A 56 2.28 18.61 -7.64
N LEU A 57 2.18 17.87 -8.75
CA LEU A 57 1.40 18.28 -9.93
C LEU A 57 -0.11 18.11 -9.73
N PHE A 58 -0.55 17.35 -8.73
CA PHE A 58 -1.98 17.19 -8.42
C PHE A 58 -2.61 18.42 -7.79
N PHE A 59 -1.78 19.27 -7.17
CA PHE A 59 -2.25 20.44 -6.44
C PHE A 59 -1.72 21.73 -7.10
N SER A 60 -2.29 22.11 -8.24
CA SER A 60 -1.80 23.27 -9.04
C SER A 60 -2.64 24.54 -8.94
N ALA A 61 -3.74 24.53 -8.17
CA ALA A 61 -4.66 25.66 -8.06
C ALA A 61 -4.26 26.63 -6.93
N TYR A 62 -4.22 27.93 -7.25
CA TYR A 62 -4.02 29.02 -6.27
C TYR A 62 -5.34 29.34 -5.55
N ASN A 63 -5.81 28.42 -4.70
CA ASN A 63 -6.94 28.63 -3.81
C ASN A 63 -6.50 28.31 -2.35
N PRO A 64 -6.72 29.21 -1.37
CA PRO A 64 -6.29 29.00 0.01
C PRO A 64 -6.91 27.75 0.65
N ASN A 65 -8.17 27.44 0.34
CA ASN A 65 -8.84 26.24 0.86
C ASN A 65 -8.28 24.97 0.23
N PHE A 66 -7.95 25.03 -1.06
CA PHE A 66 -7.28 23.93 -1.75
C PHE A 66 -5.88 23.66 -1.15
N ARG A 67 -5.14 24.71 -0.81
CA ARG A 67 -3.86 24.60 -0.09
C ARG A 67 -4.00 24.04 1.31
N PHE A 68 -5.10 24.33 2.02
CA PHE A 68 -5.41 23.69 3.29
C PHE A 68 -5.59 22.17 3.15
N PHE A 69 -6.39 21.71 2.18
CA PHE A 69 -6.55 20.28 1.91
C PHE A 69 -5.26 19.61 1.46
N GLN A 70 -4.43 20.28 0.67
CA GLN A 70 -3.10 19.81 0.32
C GLN A 70 -2.21 19.61 1.56
N MET A 71 -2.14 20.60 2.46
CA MET A 71 -1.39 20.49 3.72
C MET A 71 -1.92 19.35 4.58
N LEU A 72 -3.24 19.17 4.63
CA LEU A 72 -3.88 18.06 5.34
C LEU A 72 -3.49 16.70 4.74
N SER A 73 -3.46 16.61 3.40
CA SER A 73 -3.02 15.40 2.67
C SER A 73 -1.58 15.04 3.04
N ILE A 74 -0.68 16.03 3.01
CA ILE A 74 0.74 15.87 3.36
C ILE A 74 0.89 15.46 4.81
N PHE A 75 0.13 16.07 5.74
CA PHE A 75 0.12 15.66 7.14
C PHE A 75 -0.27 14.18 7.28
N PHE A 76 -1.32 13.74 6.59
CA PHE A 76 -1.76 12.34 6.65
C PHE A 76 -0.73 11.36 6.08
N ILE A 77 -0.13 11.70 4.93
CA ILE A 77 0.84 10.84 4.23
C ILE A 77 2.18 10.80 4.96
N CYS A 78 2.71 11.95 5.37
CA CYS A 78 4.09 12.07 5.87
C CYS A 78 4.22 11.97 7.39
N ILE A 79 3.17 12.30 8.14
CA ILE A 79 3.24 12.36 9.62
C ILE A 79 2.32 11.33 10.23
N PHE A 80 1.02 11.42 9.97
CA PHE A 80 0.02 10.58 10.63
C PHE A 80 0.21 9.10 10.31
N THR A 81 0.32 8.75 9.03
CA THR A 81 0.43 7.34 8.60
C THR A 81 1.72 6.69 9.10
N PRO A 82 2.93 7.28 8.89
CA PRO A 82 4.16 6.77 9.50
C PRO A 82 4.08 6.73 11.03
N GLY A 83 3.44 7.71 11.67
CA GLY A 83 3.23 7.77 13.11
C GLY A 83 2.40 6.58 13.63
N ILE A 84 1.29 6.26 12.97
CA ILE A 84 0.47 5.08 13.30
C ILE A 84 1.25 3.79 13.11
N ILE A 85 1.98 3.65 12.00
CA ILE A 85 2.80 2.46 11.74
C ILE A 85 3.83 2.28 12.87
N LEU A 86 4.53 3.36 13.24
CA LEU A 86 5.49 3.34 14.34
C LEU A 86 4.83 2.95 15.67
N LEU A 87 3.65 3.51 15.98
CA LEU A 87 2.91 3.17 17.19
C LEU A 87 2.50 1.69 17.22
N ILE A 88 2.04 1.13 16.09
CA ILE A 88 1.72 -0.29 15.96
C ILE A 88 2.97 -1.14 16.23
N LEU A 89 4.12 -0.80 15.64
CA LEU A 89 5.36 -1.54 15.84
C LEU A 89 5.88 -1.44 17.27
N ILE A 90 5.84 -0.26 17.88
CA ILE A 90 6.18 -0.05 19.29
C ILE A 90 5.25 -0.87 20.19
N TYR A 91 3.96 -0.90 19.90
CA TYR A 91 3.00 -1.68 20.65
C TYR A 91 3.31 -3.18 20.56
N GLN A 92 3.53 -3.70 19.35
CA GLN A 92 3.90 -5.10 19.14
C GLN A 92 5.20 -5.44 19.85
N TYR A 93 6.20 -4.57 19.79
CA TYR A 93 7.47 -4.78 20.49
C TYR A 93 7.32 -4.78 22.01
N LYS A 94 6.77 -3.71 22.59
CA LYS A 94 6.74 -3.50 24.05
C LYS A 94 5.70 -4.36 24.77
N PHE A 95 4.52 -4.54 24.18
CA PHE A 95 3.38 -5.14 24.87
C PHE A 95 3.07 -6.56 24.44
N VAL A 96 3.44 -6.97 23.22
CA VAL A 96 3.16 -8.33 22.73
C VAL A 96 4.42 -9.19 22.85
N VAL A 97 5.48 -8.83 22.13
CA VAL A 97 6.67 -9.68 21.96
C VAL A 97 7.53 -9.69 23.22
N LYS A 98 7.80 -8.52 23.84
CA LYS A 98 8.65 -8.46 25.04
C LYS A 98 8.03 -9.18 26.25
N LYS A 99 6.70 -9.21 26.35
CA LYS A 99 5.98 -9.87 27.44
C LYS A 99 5.81 -11.37 27.23
N HIS A 100 5.79 -11.82 25.98
CA HIS A 100 5.56 -13.21 25.59
C HIS A 100 6.64 -13.65 24.58
N PRO A 101 7.83 -14.08 25.06
CA PRO A 101 8.96 -14.41 24.20
C PRO A 101 8.67 -15.60 23.26
N ASP A 102 7.77 -16.49 23.64
CA ASP A 102 7.22 -17.57 22.82
C ASP A 102 6.57 -17.06 21.53
N ILE A 103 6.01 -15.84 21.53
CA ILE A 103 5.46 -15.21 20.32
C ILE A 103 6.56 -14.92 19.31
N ARG A 104 7.76 -14.55 19.76
CA ARG A 104 8.90 -14.28 18.87
C ARG A 104 9.34 -15.53 18.14
N GLU A 105 9.40 -16.65 18.85
CA GLU A 105 9.74 -17.96 18.28
C GLU A 105 8.65 -18.43 17.31
N ASN A 106 7.38 -18.25 17.66
CA ASN A 106 6.25 -18.66 16.81
C ASN A 106 6.03 -17.76 15.58
N ARG A 107 6.38 -16.47 15.66
CA ARG A 107 6.24 -15.49 14.57
C ARG A 107 7.58 -15.26 13.87
N ASN A 108 8.14 -16.32 13.30
CA ASN A 108 9.30 -16.23 12.42
C ASN A 108 8.92 -16.69 10.99
N ILE A 109 9.76 -16.36 10.01
CA ILE A 109 9.49 -16.68 8.61
C ILE A 109 9.43 -18.20 8.37
N GLU A 110 10.29 -18.99 9.02
CA GLU A 110 10.33 -20.45 8.86
C GLU A 110 9.02 -21.09 9.31
N THR A 111 8.57 -20.78 10.53
CA THR A 111 7.29 -21.24 11.09
C THR A 111 6.11 -20.77 10.25
N PHE A 112 6.18 -19.56 9.70
CA PHE A 112 5.17 -19.05 8.78
C PHE A 112 5.12 -19.88 7.48
N LEU A 113 6.26 -20.15 6.86
CA LEU A 113 6.36 -20.97 5.65
C LEU A 113 5.97 -22.44 5.92
N THR A 114 6.39 -23.03 7.04
CA THR A 114 6.00 -24.40 7.41
C THR A 114 4.49 -24.52 7.65
N ARG A 115 3.86 -23.53 8.31
CA ARG A 115 2.39 -23.50 8.43
C ARG A 115 1.73 -23.36 7.08
N PHE A 116 2.30 -22.55 6.19
CA PHE A 116 1.82 -22.37 4.82
C PHE A 116 1.86 -23.69 4.03
N GLU A 117 2.96 -24.45 4.12
CA GLU A 117 3.15 -25.76 3.49
C GLU A 117 2.35 -26.90 4.13
N LYS A 118 2.19 -26.92 5.45
CA LYS A 118 1.35 -27.92 6.13
C LYS A 118 -0.13 -27.71 5.78
N ASN A 119 -0.57 -26.46 5.77
CA ASN A 119 -1.88 -26.10 5.24
C ASN A 119 -1.98 -26.43 3.74
N SER A 120 -0.83 -26.38 3.03
CA SER A 120 -0.45 -26.86 1.68
C SER A 120 -0.79 -28.33 1.33
N GLN A 121 -0.60 -29.22 2.29
CA GLN A 121 -0.71 -30.66 2.09
C GLN A 121 -2.07 -31.20 2.52
N ASN A 122 -2.70 -30.59 3.53
CA ASN A 122 -3.92 -31.11 4.18
C ASN A 122 -5.26 -30.79 3.48
N SER A 123 -5.27 -30.08 2.36
CA SER A 123 -6.51 -29.78 1.62
C SER A 123 -6.34 -30.05 0.13
N ASP A 124 -7.44 -30.46 -0.51
CA ASP A 124 -7.49 -30.69 -1.95
C ASP A 124 -6.87 -29.51 -2.70
N SER A 125 -5.85 -29.80 -3.52
CA SER A 125 -5.05 -28.79 -4.21
C SER A 125 -5.91 -27.83 -5.05
N ARG A 126 -7.04 -28.32 -5.58
CA ARG A 126 -8.02 -27.56 -6.34
C ARG A 126 -8.89 -26.64 -5.47
N SER A 127 -9.37 -27.14 -4.33
CA SER A 127 -10.19 -26.37 -3.37
C SER A 127 -9.39 -25.22 -2.74
N ARG A 128 -8.11 -25.45 -2.43
CA ARG A 128 -7.24 -24.38 -1.89
C ARG A 128 -6.95 -23.30 -2.91
N LYS A 129 -6.58 -23.67 -4.15
CA LYS A 129 -6.35 -22.70 -5.23
C LYS A 129 -7.55 -21.78 -5.38
N LEU A 130 -8.76 -22.35 -5.42
CA LEU A 130 -10.00 -21.58 -5.49
C LEU A 130 -10.21 -20.65 -4.29
N ARG A 131 -10.01 -21.13 -3.06
CA ARG A 131 -10.22 -20.32 -1.85
C ARG A 131 -9.21 -19.17 -1.72
N THR A 132 -7.94 -19.45 -2.00
CA THR A 132 -6.87 -18.44 -2.02
C THR A 132 -7.12 -17.42 -3.12
N ASP A 133 -7.55 -17.86 -4.31
CA ASP A 133 -7.91 -16.96 -5.40
C ASP A 133 -9.12 -16.09 -5.03
N ILE A 134 -10.14 -16.61 -4.36
CA ILE A 134 -11.28 -15.80 -3.87
C ILE A 134 -10.83 -14.76 -2.85
N HIS A 135 -10.01 -15.14 -1.85
CA HIS A 135 -9.52 -14.20 -0.84
C HIS A 135 -8.64 -13.11 -1.46
N ARG A 136 -7.75 -13.52 -2.36
CA ARG A 136 -6.91 -12.60 -3.13
C ARG A 136 -7.77 -11.63 -3.94
N LYS A 137 -8.77 -12.12 -4.67
CA LYS A 137 -9.70 -11.30 -5.46
C LYS A 137 -10.45 -10.29 -4.59
N ALA A 138 -11.00 -10.72 -3.46
CA ALA A 138 -11.70 -9.83 -2.53
C ALA A 138 -10.79 -8.70 -2.02
N LEU A 139 -9.51 -9.01 -1.72
CA LEU A 139 -8.53 -8.02 -1.30
C LEU A 139 -8.13 -7.03 -2.41
N HIS A 140 -8.19 -7.43 -3.69
CA HIS A 140 -7.97 -6.53 -4.82
C HIS A 140 -9.20 -5.65 -5.12
N PHE A 141 -10.41 -6.15 -4.91
CA PHE A 141 -11.65 -5.37 -5.06
C PHE A 141 -11.83 -4.31 -3.99
N PHE A 142 -11.31 -4.54 -2.79
CA PHE A 142 -11.50 -3.62 -1.66
C PHE A 142 -10.95 -2.20 -1.94
N PRO A 143 -9.70 -2.00 -2.41
CA PRO A 143 -9.21 -0.68 -2.82
C PRO A 143 -10.05 -0.02 -3.91
N ALA A 144 -10.48 -0.79 -4.93
CA ALA A 144 -11.32 -0.26 -6.00
C ALA A 144 -12.68 0.23 -5.48
N GLY A 145 -13.30 -0.55 -4.59
CA GLY A 145 -14.55 -0.18 -3.93
C GLY A 145 -14.41 1.08 -3.08
N ILE A 146 -13.31 1.21 -2.32
CA ILE A 146 -13.02 2.43 -1.55
C ILE A 146 -12.89 3.65 -2.46
N ILE A 147 -12.17 3.55 -3.57
CA ILE A 147 -11.97 4.68 -4.49
C ILE A 147 -13.33 5.16 -5.06
N ILE A 148 -14.18 4.23 -5.49
CA ILE A 148 -15.52 4.55 -5.99
C ILE A 148 -16.37 5.16 -4.88
N PHE A 149 -16.34 4.58 -3.67
CA PHE A 149 -17.07 5.09 -2.52
C PHE A 149 -16.65 6.53 -2.14
N LEU A 150 -15.34 6.80 -2.08
CA LEU A 150 -14.81 8.14 -1.79
C LEU A 150 -15.23 9.16 -2.86
N TRP A 151 -15.26 8.75 -4.13
CA TRP A 151 -15.73 9.61 -5.20
C TRP A 151 -17.23 9.91 -5.09
N ILE A 152 -18.06 8.89 -4.87
CA ILE A 152 -19.50 9.07 -4.67
C ILE A 152 -19.77 9.98 -3.48
N PHE A 153 -19.06 9.77 -2.38
CA PHE A 153 -19.15 10.64 -1.20
C PHE A 153 -18.78 12.09 -1.56
N ALA A 154 -17.68 12.31 -2.26
CA ALA A 154 -17.23 13.66 -2.59
C ALA A 154 -18.16 14.38 -3.58
N VAL A 155 -18.72 13.69 -4.58
CA VAL A 155 -19.62 14.36 -5.53
C VAL A 155 -21.01 14.51 -4.94
N TYR A 156 -21.65 13.42 -4.51
CA TYR A 156 -23.07 13.46 -4.15
C TYR A 156 -23.35 13.92 -2.72
N ILE A 157 -22.40 13.74 -1.80
CA ILE A 157 -22.61 14.18 -0.40
C ILE A 157 -22.01 15.55 -0.18
N TRP A 158 -20.76 15.77 -0.60
CA TRP A 158 -20.07 17.03 -0.38
C TRP A 158 -20.60 18.18 -1.26
N ASP A 159 -20.76 17.98 -2.57
CA ASP A 159 -21.35 19.02 -3.44
C ASP A 159 -22.88 19.06 -3.30
N ASP A 160 -23.57 17.96 -3.60
CA ASP A 160 -25.02 18.05 -3.78
C ASP A 160 -25.77 18.16 -2.44
N LEU A 161 -25.55 17.22 -1.52
CA LEU A 161 -26.33 17.12 -0.28
C LEU A 161 -25.96 18.19 0.74
N TRP A 162 -24.66 18.42 0.94
CA TRP A 162 -24.16 19.35 1.96
C TRP A 162 -23.80 20.73 1.41
N GLN A 163 -23.67 20.89 0.09
CA GLN A 163 -23.34 22.17 -0.55
C GLN A 163 -22.07 22.81 0.05
N LEU A 164 -21.09 21.97 0.37
CA LEU A 164 -19.83 22.40 0.99
C LEU A 164 -18.90 23.07 0.00
N ASP A 165 -19.13 22.89 -1.31
CA ASP A 165 -18.50 23.68 -2.36
C ASP A 165 -18.77 25.18 -2.20
N LEU A 166 -19.99 25.57 -1.79
CA LEU A 166 -20.34 26.97 -1.55
C LEU A 166 -19.61 27.56 -0.32
N VAL A 167 -19.29 26.73 0.66
CA VAL A 167 -18.63 27.15 1.91
C VAL A 167 -17.11 27.16 1.75
N TRP A 168 -16.57 26.09 1.18
CA TRP A 168 -15.13 25.86 1.07
C TRP A 168 -14.56 26.30 -0.28
N GLY A 169 -15.38 26.61 -1.27
CA GLY A 169 -14.91 26.95 -2.62
C GLY A 169 -14.09 25.82 -3.25
N VAL A 170 -14.36 24.56 -2.86
CA VAL A 170 -13.72 23.35 -3.35
C VAL A 170 -14.81 22.42 -3.84
N SER A 171 -14.81 22.14 -5.13
CA SER A 171 -15.75 21.20 -5.73
C SER A 171 -15.50 19.78 -5.22
N GLY A 172 -16.52 18.95 -5.29
CA GLY A 172 -16.53 17.55 -4.89
C GLY A 172 -15.63 16.72 -5.77
N GLN A 173 -15.40 17.13 -7.02
CA GLN A 173 -14.36 16.53 -7.85
C GLN A 173 -12.95 16.79 -7.30
N GLU A 174 -12.67 18.02 -6.88
CA GLU A 174 -11.39 18.40 -6.28
C GLU A 174 -11.20 17.74 -4.91
N PHE A 175 -12.25 17.75 -4.09
CA PHE A 175 -12.26 17.09 -2.78
C PHE A 175 -12.13 15.57 -2.92
N GLY A 176 -12.80 14.96 -3.89
CA GLY A 176 -12.70 13.53 -4.21
C GLY A 176 -11.29 13.14 -4.65
N ARG A 177 -10.64 13.96 -5.50
CA ARG A 177 -9.23 13.78 -5.83
C ARG A 177 -8.33 13.87 -4.61
N PHE A 178 -8.55 14.85 -3.74
CA PHE A 178 -7.84 14.97 -2.46
C PHE A 178 -7.97 13.70 -1.60
N LEU A 179 -9.20 13.18 -1.41
CA LEU A 179 -9.46 11.98 -0.63
C LEU A 179 -8.76 10.75 -1.22
N ILE A 180 -8.91 10.53 -2.53
CA ILE A 180 -8.34 9.39 -3.24
C ILE A 180 -6.81 9.44 -3.19
N LEU A 181 -6.20 10.61 -3.43
CA LEU A 181 -4.75 10.78 -3.36
C LEU A 181 -4.23 10.53 -1.95
N THR A 182 -4.87 11.12 -0.94
CA THR A 182 -4.46 10.97 0.47
C THR A 182 -4.54 9.52 0.92
N ALA A 183 -5.66 8.84 0.65
CA ALA A 183 -5.85 7.44 1.00
C ALA A 183 -4.91 6.53 0.19
N GLY A 184 -4.74 6.79 -1.11
CA GLY A 184 -3.87 6.01 -2.00
C GLY A 184 -2.40 6.08 -1.60
N TYR A 185 -1.85 7.28 -1.43
CA TYR A 185 -0.46 7.48 -1.01
C TYR A 185 -0.21 6.94 0.40
N SER A 186 -1.14 7.14 1.34
CA SER A 186 -1.04 6.56 2.68
C SER A 186 -1.07 5.03 2.64
N GLY A 187 -1.94 4.44 1.82
CA GLY A 187 -2.01 3.00 1.61
C GLY A 187 -0.71 2.42 1.04
N ILE A 188 -0.11 3.09 0.06
CA ILE A 188 1.21 2.71 -0.50
C ILE A 188 2.27 2.68 0.61
N ILE A 189 2.30 3.67 1.50
CA ILE A 189 3.22 3.71 2.64
C ILE A 189 2.96 2.57 3.63
N VAL A 190 1.69 2.27 3.94
CA VAL A 190 1.34 1.14 4.82
C VAL A 190 1.84 -0.19 4.27
N PHE A 191 1.59 -0.47 2.99
CA PHE A 191 2.05 -1.72 2.38
C PHE A 191 3.58 -1.75 2.20
N GLY A 192 4.21 -0.61 1.89
CA GLY A 192 5.67 -0.49 1.85
C GLY A 192 6.31 -0.76 3.22
N ALA A 193 5.73 -0.24 4.30
CA ALA A 193 6.16 -0.53 5.67
C ALA A 193 5.98 -2.02 6.03
N LEU A 194 4.85 -2.62 5.63
CA LEU A 194 4.63 -4.05 5.79
C LEU A 194 5.70 -4.86 5.05
N ASP A 195 6.09 -4.45 3.84
CA ASP A 195 7.19 -5.09 3.11
C ASP A 195 8.53 -4.97 3.83
N TYR A 196 8.88 -3.81 4.41
CA TYR A 196 10.10 -3.68 5.21
C TYR A 196 10.12 -4.66 6.39
N VAL A 197 9.02 -4.75 7.15
CA VAL A 197 8.95 -5.62 8.32
C VAL A 197 8.91 -7.09 7.90
N ARG A 198 8.14 -7.43 6.87
CA ARG A 198 7.98 -8.79 6.35
C ARG A 198 9.26 -9.31 5.70
N LEU A 199 10.02 -8.48 5.01
CA LEU A 199 11.27 -8.89 4.35
C LEU A 199 12.49 -8.71 5.26
N SER A 200 12.32 -8.20 6.48
CA SER A 200 13.43 -8.00 7.41
C SER A 200 14.19 -9.28 7.78
N PHE A 201 13.61 -10.48 7.56
CA PHE A 201 14.29 -11.77 7.79
C PHE A 201 15.57 -11.96 6.95
N ILE A 202 15.73 -11.19 5.86
CA ILE A 202 16.97 -11.20 5.07
C ILE A 202 18.15 -10.69 5.91
N HIS A 203 17.90 -9.80 6.87
CA HIS A 203 18.87 -9.23 7.79
C HIS A 203 18.81 -9.98 9.14
N GLU A 204 19.58 -11.04 9.28
CA GLU A 204 19.53 -11.94 10.46
C GLU A 204 19.70 -11.19 11.80
N LYS A 205 20.56 -10.15 11.84
CA LYS A 205 20.78 -9.32 13.04
C LYS A 205 19.66 -8.32 13.34
N HIS A 206 18.83 -7.96 12.36
CA HIS A 206 17.79 -6.93 12.47
C HIS A 206 16.40 -7.46 12.05
N ASN A 207 16.18 -8.76 12.22
CA ASN A 207 14.92 -9.40 11.86
C ASN A 207 13.77 -8.90 12.75
N SER A 208 12.84 -8.20 12.12
CA SER A 208 11.66 -7.58 12.72
C SER A 208 10.35 -8.29 12.33
N PHE A 209 10.42 -9.43 11.63
CA PHE A 209 9.25 -10.17 11.14
C PHE A 209 8.24 -10.50 12.26
N HIS A 210 8.75 -10.80 13.44
CA HIS A 210 7.97 -11.13 14.64
C HIS A 210 7.09 -9.97 15.14
N LEU A 211 7.34 -8.74 14.69
CA LEU A 211 6.53 -7.56 15.01
C LEU A 211 5.24 -7.49 14.17
N ILE A 212 5.09 -8.32 13.13
CA ILE A 212 3.84 -8.34 12.36
C ILE A 212 2.71 -8.89 13.23
N PRO A 213 1.58 -8.19 13.36
CA PRO A 213 0.42 -8.70 14.11
C PRO A 213 -0.09 -10.03 13.53
N SER A 214 -0.51 -10.97 14.40
CA SER A 214 -1.03 -12.27 13.97
C SER A 214 -2.19 -12.19 12.97
N ASN A 215 -3.07 -11.20 13.10
CA ASN A 215 -4.18 -11.01 12.16
C ASN A 215 -3.67 -10.68 10.76
N VAL A 216 -2.64 -9.84 10.65
CA VAL A 216 -2.00 -9.47 9.38
C VAL A 216 -1.29 -10.69 8.78
N LEU A 217 -0.53 -11.44 9.58
CA LEU A 217 0.11 -12.70 9.14
C LEU A 217 -0.94 -13.70 8.63
N ASN A 218 -2.08 -13.85 9.32
CA ASN A 218 -3.15 -14.74 8.91
C ASN A 218 -3.81 -14.31 7.59
N ILE A 219 -3.95 -13.00 7.34
CA ILE A 219 -4.47 -12.48 6.08
C ILE A 219 -3.46 -12.78 4.96
N LEU A 220 -2.17 -12.44 5.16
CA LEU A 220 -1.11 -12.71 4.19
C LEU A 220 -1.02 -14.20 3.84
N GLY A 221 -1.06 -15.08 4.85
CA GLY A 221 -1.05 -16.53 4.64
C GLY A 221 -2.26 -17.07 3.89
N LYS A 222 -3.38 -16.34 3.85
CA LYS A 222 -4.57 -16.71 3.06
C LYS A 222 -4.57 -16.11 1.65
N SER A 223 -3.86 -15.00 1.43
CA SER A 223 -3.94 -14.22 0.19
C SER A 223 -2.72 -14.36 -0.72
N MET A 224 -1.57 -14.76 -0.20
CA MET A 224 -0.32 -14.83 -0.96
C MET A 224 -0.02 -16.23 -1.48
N LYS A 225 0.64 -16.32 -2.64
CA LYS A 225 1.25 -17.58 -3.13
C LYS A 225 2.65 -17.74 -2.52
N TYR A 226 3.17 -18.97 -2.48
CA TYR A 226 4.47 -19.27 -1.85
C TYR A 226 5.62 -18.37 -2.38
N LYS A 227 5.73 -18.23 -3.71
CA LYS A 227 6.77 -17.39 -4.34
C LYS A 227 6.67 -15.91 -3.96
N GLU A 228 5.46 -15.42 -3.67
CA GLU A 228 5.21 -14.02 -3.32
C GLU A 228 5.74 -13.67 -1.91
N ASN A 229 6.10 -14.67 -1.09
CA ASN A 229 6.78 -14.43 0.19
C ASN A 229 8.19 -13.84 0.02
N PHE A 230 8.76 -13.98 -1.18
CA PHE A 230 10.09 -13.46 -1.55
C PHE A 230 10.01 -12.28 -2.54
N GLU A 231 8.82 -11.75 -2.80
CA GLU A 231 8.58 -10.59 -3.69
C GLU A 231 7.84 -9.48 -2.94
N PHE A 232 7.87 -8.24 -3.41
CA PHE A 232 7.05 -7.16 -2.82
C PHE A 232 5.55 -7.44 -2.93
N ILE A 233 4.77 -6.87 -2.00
CA ILE A 233 3.32 -7.03 -1.98
C ILE A 233 2.71 -6.39 -3.24
N ARG A 234 2.07 -7.20 -4.07
CA ARG A 234 1.46 -6.78 -5.36
C ARG A 234 0.50 -5.59 -5.26
N PRO A 235 -0.37 -5.49 -4.24
CA PRO A 235 -1.18 -4.28 -4.01
C PRO A 235 -0.40 -2.96 -4.06
N THR A 236 0.84 -2.90 -3.56
CA THR A 236 1.69 -1.70 -3.62
C THR A 236 2.00 -1.33 -5.07
N VAL A 237 2.43 -2.32 -5.86
CA VAL A 237 2.80 -2.14 -7.28
C VAL A 237 1.60 -1.68 -8.10
N LEU A 238 0.43 -2.30 -7.83
CA LEU A 238 -0.82 -1.94 -8.48
C LEU A 238 -1.24 -0.50 -8.16
N ALA A 239 -1.23 -0.12 -6.88
CA ALA A 239 -1.58 1.23 -6.44
C ALA A 239 -0.64 2.29 -7.03
N LEU A 240 0.67 2.02 -7.04
CA LEU A 240 1.66 2.92 -7.66
C LEU A 240 1.41 3.08 -9.17
N SER A 241 0.99 2.02 -9.86
CA SER A 241 0.70 2.07 -11.30
C SER A 241 -0.51 2.95 -11.64
N PHE A 242 -1.43 3.16 -10.69
CA PHE A 242 -2.58 4.03 -10.87
C PHE A 242 -2.27 5.52 -10.66
N VAL A 243 -1.17 5.86 -9.98
CA VAL A 243 -0.77 7.25 -9.72
C VAL A 243 -0.70 8.11 -10.99
N PRO A 244 -0.05 7.70 -12.10
CA PRO A 244 -0.08 8.51 -13.33
C PRO A 244 -1.47 8.58 -14.00
N ILE A 245 -2.34 7.61 -13.74
CA ILE A 245 -3.66 7.52 -14.39
C ILE A 245 -4.68 8.47 -13.75
N ILE A 246 -4.45 8.90 -12.50
CA ILE A 246 -5.39 9.79 -11.80
C ILE A 246 -5.47 11.22 -12.41
N PHE A 247 -4.54 11.58 -13.30
CA PHE A 247 -4.65 12.82 -14.08
C PHE A 247 -5.79 12.80 -15.10
N PHE A 248 -6.19 11.61 -15.55
CA PHE A 248 -7.29 11.46 -16.49
C PHE A 248 -8.64 11.70 -15.80
N PRO A 249 -9.70 12.01 -16.56
CA PRO A 249 -11.06 12.08 -16.02
C PRO A 249 -11.40 10.85 -15.18
N PHE A 250 -12.17 11.05 -14.10
CA PHE A 250 -12.44 9.99 -13.13
C PHE A 250 -13.02 8.73 -13.78
N CYS A 251 -13.86 8.85 -14.81
CA CYS A 251 -14.40 7.70 -15.53
C CYS A 251 -13.29 6.83 -16.16
N ILE A 252 -12.23 7.43 -16.72
CA ILE A 252 -11.09 6.70 -17.28
C ILE A 252 -10.28 6.05 -16.16
N PHE A 253 -10.01 6.79 -15.08
CA PHE A 253 -9.31 6.27 -13.90
C PHE A 253 -10.05 5.11 -13.24
N ALA A 254 -11.35 5.25 -13.00
CA ALA A 254 -12.21 4.22 -12.44
C ALA A 254 -12.29 3.00 -13.37
N SER A 255 -12.39 3.20 -14.69
CA SER A 255 -12.35 2.11 -15.66
C SER A 255 -11.01 1.37 -15.61
N ALA A 256 -9.88 2.08 -15.55
CA ALA A 256 -8.56 1.45 -15.43
C ALA A 256 -8.42 0.63 -14.14
N ILE A 257 -8.92 1.14 -13.01
CA ILE A 257 -8.94 0.41 -11.73
C ILE A 257 -9.81 -0.84 -11.82
N LEU A 258 -11.03 -0.71 -12.36
CA LEU A 258 -11.95 -1.83 -12.49
C LEU A 258 -11.41 -2.89 -13.46
N ILE A 259 -10.86 -2.48 -14.61
CA ILE A 259 -10.24 -3.39 -15.58
C ILE A 259 -9.03 -4.09 -14.97
N ALA A 260 -8.16 -3.39 -14.24
CA ALA A 260 -7.02 -4.01 -13.60
C ALA A 260 -7.44 -4.99 -12.48
N THR A 261 -8.49 -4.65 -11.72
CA THR A 261 -9.04 -5.49 -10.66
C THR A 261 -9.76 -6.73 -11.21
N ILE A 262 -10.54 -6.56 -12.28
CA ILE A 262 -11.26 -7.64 -12.97
C ILE A 262 -10.28 -8.50 -13.79
N GLY A 263 -9.29 -7.87 -14.44
CA GLY A 263 -8.25 -8.50 -15.22
C GLY A 263 -7.33 -9.38 -14.37
N ASP A 264 -6.87 -8.89 -13.21
CA ASP A 264 -6.18 -9.73 -12.21
C ASP A 264 -7.14 -10.75 -11.56
N GLY A 265 -8.45 -10.54 -11.67
CA GLY A 265 -9.49 -11.48 -11.28
C GLY A 265 -9.81 -12.57 -12.31
N ALA A 266 -9.47 -12.37 -13.59
CA ALA A 266 -9.73 -13.30 -14.69
C ALA A 266 -8.51 -14.17 -15.06
N ALA A 267 -7.29 -13.71 -14.73
CA ALA A 267 -6.03 -14.45 -14.86
C ALA A 267 -5.78 -15.41 -13.69
#